data_AF-A0A851SAF1-F1
#
_entry.id   AF-A0A851SAF1-F1
#
_cell.length_a   1.000
_cell.length_b   1.000
_cell.length_c   1.000
_cell.angle_alpha   90.00
_cell.angle_beta   90.00
_cell.angle_gamma   90.00
#
_symmetry.space_group_name_H-M   'P 1'
#
loop_
_entity.id
_entity.type
_entity.pdbx_description
1 polymer ?
#
loop_
_entity_poly.entity_id
_entity_poly.type
_entity_poly.pdbx_seq_one_letter_code
_entity_poly.pdbx_strand_id
1 'polypeptide(L)'
;QLLGNQDRIKAELEKLKKTHDEQQQKLEERVLALGKELQEAKGAAGDSRQRLAEQSAVLLTSQGQLQEVEAENSRLQLRLKELNEEYRCRLGRYIRDVANYMDSKSSSVPGHSKAPAGPAAMRNFVDSMLRDIRASYKSREEQLARAARGYKKRMKDLAKKHENLLIAYGLQREQIRSLGSSAMDCGPAELHFSITDPELLTNSSRELNRLREEKAKLEMQLQELQKVGSWAGFDPNELFCPRQLDEEGWAEVKVRKKLREFPLNTQEDLEQERSQLLSRAVVAEEQVSELQGYIDQHLAR
;
A
#
# COMPACT_ATOMS: atom_id res chain seq x y z
N GLN A 1 -32.09 -34.77 -82.76
CA GLN A 1 -31.65 -33.58 -81.99
C GLN A 1 -32.28 -33.48 -80.58
N LEU A 2 -33.04 -34.48 -80.09
CA LEU A 2 -33.75 -34.41 -78.80
C LEU A 2 -32.88 -34.74 -77.56
N LEU A 3 -31.89 -35.62 -77.70
CA LEU A 3 -31.03 -36.05 -76.58
C LEU A 3 -30.13 -34.91 -76.05
N GLY A 4 -29.58 -34.08 -76.93
CA GLY A 4 -28.73 -32.94 -76.52
C GLY A 4 -29.44 -31.87 -75.70
N ASN A 5 -30.76 -31.70 -75.87
CA ASN A 5 -31.56 -30.77 -75.06
C ASN A 5 -31.85 -31.33 -73.66
N GLN A 6 -32.01 -32.65 -73.54
CA GLN A 6 -32.26 -33.31 -72.26
C GLN A 6 -31.03 -33.24 -71.34
N ASP A 7 -29.83 -33.40 -71.88
CA ASP A 7 -28.59 -33.29 -71.10
C ASP A 7 -28.28 -31.85 -70.69
N ARG A 8 -28.62 -30.88 -71.55
CA ARG A 8 -28.52 -29.45 -71.20
C ARG A 8 -29.45 -29.06 -70.05
N ILE A 9 -30.71 -29.50 -70.08
CA ILE A 9 -31.68 -29.23 -69.00
C ILE A 9 -31.22 -29.87 -67.69
N LYS A 10 -30.68 -31.11 -67.73
CA LYS A 10 -30.09 -31.76 -66.55
C LYS A 10 -28.92 -30.98 -65.99
N ALA A 11 -28.02 -30.49 -66.85
CA ALA A 11 -26.87 -29.69 -66.42
C ALA A 11 -27.27 -28.35 -65.80
N GLU A 12 -28.30 -27.69 -66.34
CA GLU A 12 -28.86 -26.46 -65.77
C GLU A 12 -29.56 -26.71 -64.42
N LEU A 13 -30.29 -27.83 -64.26
CA LEU A 13 -30.89 -28.24 -62.99
C LEU A 13 -29.83 -28.55 -61.92
N GLU A 14 -28.76 -29.26 -62.28
CA GLU A 14 -27.66 -29.56 -61.36
C GLU A 14 -26.93 -28.28 -60.92
N LYS A 15 -26.76 -27.30 -61.83
CA LYS A 15 -26.22 -25.98 -61.46
C LYS A 15 -27.15 -25.26 -60.48
N LEU A 16 -28.46 -25.24 -60.77
CA LEU A 16 -29.44 -24.58 -59.90
C LEU A 16 -29.47 -25.21 -58.50
N LYS A 17 -29.45 -26.54 -58.43
CA LYS A 17 -29.39 -27.29 -57.19
C LYS A 17 -28.13 -26.95 -56.39
N LYS A 18 -26.95 -26.97 -57.01
CA LYS A 18 -25.70 -26.56 -56.35
C LYS A 18 -25.76 -25.12 -55.83
N THR A 19 -26.27 -24.18 -56.62
CA THR A 19 -26.39 -22.78 -56.16
C THR A 19 -27.36 -22.64 -54.98
N HIS A 20 -28.45 -23.43 -54.97
CA HIS A 20 -29.37 -23.44 -53.84
C HIS A 20 -28.69 -24.06 -52.61
N ASP A 21 -28.01 -25.19 -52.75
CA ASP A 21 -27.32 -25.85 -51.63
C ASP A 21 -26.26 -24.92 -51.02
N GLU A 22 -25.49 -24.21 -51.85
CA GLU A 22 -24.53 -23.19 -51.40
C GLU A 22 -25.19 -22.01 -50.68
N GLN A 23 -26.34 -21.53 -51.18
CA GLN A 23 -27.10 -20.46 -50.52
C GLN A 23 -27.67 -20.93 -49.18
N GLN A 24 -28.18 -22.16 -49.12
CA GLN A 24 -28.72 -22.77 -47.91
C GLN A 24 -27.62 -22.91 -46.85
N GLN A 25 -26.44 -23.42 -47.24
CA GLN A 25 -25.29 -23.53 -46.34
C GLN A 25 -24.84 -22.15 -45.81
N LYS A 26 -24.78 -21.13 -46.68
CA LYS A 26 -24.44 -19.75 -46.25
C LYS A 26 -25.45 -19.17 -45.26
N LEU A 27 -26.73 -19.46 -45.44
CA LEU A 27 -27.77 -19.03 -44.50
C LEU A 27 -27.64 -19.74 -43.16
N GLU A 28 -27.40 -21.05 -43.16
CA GLU A 28 -27.17 -21.84 -41.95
C GLU A 28 -25.93 -21.35 -41.17
N GLU A 29 -24.82 -21.13 -41.86
CA GLU A 29 -23.60 -20.54 -41.28
C GLU A 29 -23.87 -19.16 -40.66
N ARG A 30 -24.66 -18.32 -41.34
CA ARG A 30 -25.00 -16.98 -40.84
C ARG A 30 -25.95 -17.02 -39.63
N VAL A 31 -26.90 -17.95 -39.61
CA VAL A 31 -27.77 -18.18 -38.45
C VAL A 31 -26.95 -18.68 -37.25
N LEU A 32 -26.00 -19.57 -37.48
CA LEU A 32 -25.08 -20.05 -36.44
C LEU A 32 -24.19 -18.92 -35.90
N ALA A 33 -23.65 -18.07 -36.78
CA ALA A 33 -22.85 -16.91 -36.38
C ALA A 33 -23.66 -15.93 -35.53
N LEU A 34 -24.85 -15.53 -36.00
CA LEU A 34 -25.75 -14.65 -35.24
C LEU A 34 -26.20 -15.25 -33.91
N GLY A 35 -26.38 -16.57 -33.85
CA GLY A 35 -26.70 -17.29 -32.61
C GLY A 35 -25.57 -17.20 -31.58
N LYS A 36 -24.32 -17.32 -32.02
CA LYS A 36 -23.14 -17.14 -31.16
C LYS A 36 -23.02 -15.70 -30.67
N GLU A 37 -23.12 -14.72 -31.57
CA GLU A 37 -23.07 -13.30 -31.23
C GLU A 37 -24.17 -12.91 -30.22
N LEU A 38 -25.39 -13.42 -30.41
CA LEU A 38 -26.50 -13.18 -29.48
C LEU A 38 -26.22 -13.77 -28.09
N GLN A 39 -25.63 -14.97 -28.03
CA GLN A 39 -25.30 -15.62 -26.77
C GLN A 39 -24.18 -14.88 -26.03
N GLU A 40 -23.15 -14.44 -26.76
CA GLU A 40 -22.06 -13.61 -26.23
C GLU A 40 -22.58 -12.26 -25.73
N ALA A 41 -23.45 -11.58 -26.49
CA ALA A 41 -24.06 -10.32 -26.08
C ALA A 41 -24.93 -10.48 -24.82
N LYS A 42 -25.67 -11.59 -24.69
CA LYS A 42 -26.44 -11.91 -23.48
C LYS A 42 -25.53 -12.18 -22.28
N GLY A 43 -24.43 -12.89 -22.48
CA GLY A 43 -23.40 -13.11 -21.45
C GLY A 43 -22.82 -11.78 -20.95
N ALA A 44 -22.36 -10.94 -21.86
CA ALA A 44 -21.82 -9.62 -21.55
C ALA A 44 -22.83 -8.72 -20.83
N ALA A 45 -24.11 -8.76 -21.25
CA ALA A 45 -25.19 -8.03 -20.56
C ALA A 45 -25.40 -8.57 -19.13
N GLY A 46 -25.37 -9.89 -18.94
CA GLY A 46 -25.44 -10.53 -17.62
C GLY A 46 -24.30 -10.10 -16.71
N ASP A 47 -23.06 -10.15 -17.21
CA ASP A 47 -21.87 -9.74 -16.46
C ASP A 47 -21.93 -8.27 -16.07
N SER A 48 -22.38 -7.39 -16.99
CA SER A 48 -22.56 -5.96 -16.70
C SER A 48 -23.59 -5.72 -15.60
N ARG A 49 -24.70 -6.47 -15.60
CA ARG A 49 -25.75 -6.39 -14.59
C ARG A 49 -25.27 -6.89 -13.23
N GLN A 50 -24.50 -7.97 -13.20
CA GLN A 50 -23.89 -8.48 -11.97
C GLN A 50 -22.91 -7.45 -11.38
N ARG A 51 -22.02 -6.88 -12.20
CA ARG A 51 -21.09 -5.83 -11.76
C ARG A 51 -21.81 -4.60 -11.21
N LEU A 52 -22.91 -4.17 -11.84
CA LEU A 52 -23.74 -3.07 -11.34
C LEU A 52 -24.39 -3.40 -10.00
N ALA A 53 -24.84 -4.65 -9.79
CA ALA A 53 -25.41 -5.08 -8.52
C ALA A 53 -24.35 -5.12 -7.40
N GLU A 54 -23.16 -5.63 -7.70
CA GLU A 54 -22.01 -5.63 -6.78
C GLU A 54 -21.60 -4.20 -6.38
N GLN A 55 -21.48 -3.30 -7.37
CA GLN A 55 -21.18 -1.88 -7.13
C GLN A 55 -22.27 -1.21 -6.28
N SER A 56 -23.54 -1.49 -6.55
CA SER A 56 -24.65 -0.94 -5.77
C SER A 56 -24.63 -1.43 -4.32
N ALA A 57 -24.31 -2.71 -4.10
CA ALA A 57 -24.16 -3.27 -2.75
C ALA A 57 -23.00 -2.61 -1.99
N VAL A 58 -21.84 -2.43 -2.64
CA VAL A 58 -20.68 -1.74 -2.04
C VAL A 58 -20.99 -0.27 -1.75
N LEU A 59 -21.71 0.42 -2.63
CA LEU A 59 -22.12 1.80 -2.40
C LEU A 59 -23.01 1.90 -1.16
N LEU A 60 -24.01 1.03 -1.03
CA LEU A 60 -24.91 1.00 0.12
C LEU A 60 -24.17 0.72 1.44
N THR A 61 -23.24 -0.23 1.45
CA THR A 61 -22.45 -0.50 2.67
C THR A 61 -21.55 0.68 3.04
N SER A 62 -20.92 1.32 2.04
CA SER A 62 -20.10 2.53 2.26
C SER A 62 -20.93 3.71 2.79
N GLN A 63 -22.17 3.87 2.29
CA GLN A 63 -23.08 4.90 2.76
C GLN A 63 -23.53 4.67 4.21
N GLY A 64 -23.77 3.41 4.59
CA GLY A 64 -24.04 3.04 5.98
C GLY A 64 -22.87 3.35 6.92
N GLN A 65 -21.65 3.02 6.49
CA GLN A 65 -20.44 3.34 7.26
C GLN A 65 -20.24 4.85 7.42
N LEU A 66 -20.53 5.64 6.38
CA LEU A 66 -20.47 7.11 6.46
C LEU A 66 -21.44 7.64 7.51
N GLN A 67 -22.69 7.19 7.50
CA GLN A 67 -23.70 7.61 8.48
C GLN A 67 -23.31 7.22 9.92
N GLU A 68 -22.73 6.04 10.12
CA GLU A 68 -22.25 5.59 11.42
C GLU A 68 -21.13 6.52 11.94
N VAL A 69 -20.14 6.83 11.10
CA VAL A 69 -19.05 7.74 11.46
C VAL A 69 -19.55 9.17 11.70
N GLU A 70 -20.55 9.65 10.94
CA GLU A 70 -21.19 10.95 11.17
C GLU A 70 -21.93 11.01 12.51
N ALA A 71 -22.62 9.94 12.89
CA ALA A 71 -23.27 9.82 14.19
C ALA A 71 -22.25 9.79 15.34
N GLU A 72 -21.14 9.05 15.17
CA GLU A 72 -20.04 9.03 16.13
C GLU A 72 -19.39 10.39 16.28
N ASN A 73 -19.16 11.12 15.18
CA ASN A 73 -18.61 12.47 15.21
C ASN A 73 -19.52 13.41 16.00
N SER A 74 -20.83 13.37 15.74
CA SER A 74 -21.83 14.15 16.49
C SER A 74 -21.81 13.82 17.98
N ARG A 75 -21.72 12.53 18.34
CA ARG A 75 -21.60 12.07 19.73
C ARG A 75 -20.32 12.59 20.41
N LEU A 76 -19.18 12.50 19.72
CA LEU A 76 -17.89 12.98 20.23
C LEU A 76 -17.87 14.50 20.40
N GLN A 77 -18.50 15.25 19.48
CA GLN A 77 -18.66 16.69 19.60
C GLN A 77 -19.48 17.07 20.84
N LEU A 78 -20.57 16.36 21.12
CA LEU A 78 -21.36 16.56 22.36
C LEU A 78 -20.50 16.27 23.59
N ARG A 79 -19.77 15.16 23.60
CA ARG A 79 -18.90 14.81 24.73
C ARG A 79 -17.80 15.85 24.98
N LEU A 80 -17.27 16.45 23.92
CA LEU A 80 -16.29 17.54 24.03
C LEU A 80 -16.93 18.80 24.64
N LYS A 81 -18.16 19.14 24.26
CA LYS A 81 -18.91 20.27 24.83
C LYS A 81 -19.17 20.06 26.33
N GLU A 82 -19.63 18.88 26.72
CA GLU A 82 -19.85 18.51 28.13
C GLU A 82 -18.56 18.67 28.95
N LEU A 83 -17.46 18.08 28.46
CA LEU A 83 -16.18 18.14 29.18
C LEU A 83 -15.64 19.57 29.29
N ASN A 84 -15.83 20.39 28.24
CA ASN A 84 -15.47 21.81 28.29
C ASN A 84 -16.29 22.57 29.33
N GLU A 85 -17.60 22.29 29.41
CA GLU A 85 -18.46 22.87 30.43
C GLU A 85 -18.07 22.44 31.84
N GLU A 86 -17.71 21.18 32.04
CA GLU A 86 -17.15 20.70 33.32
C GLU A 86 -15.86 21.45 33.70
N TYR A 87 -14.96 21.71 32.75
CA TYR A 87 -13.76 22.51 32.98
C TYR A 87 -14.10 23.96 33.35
N ARG A 88 -15.03 24.61 32.63
CA ARG A 88 -15.49 25.96 32.94
C ARG A 88 -16.14 26.04 34.32
N CYS A 89 -17.00 25.09 34.67
CA CYS A 89 -17.63 24.99 35.98
C CYS A 89 -16.59 24.83 37.10
N ARG A 90 -15.58 23.97 36.88
CA ARG A 90 -14.50 23.75 37.86
C ARG A 90 -13.66 25.02 38.06
N LEU A 91 -13.27 25.69 36.99
CA LEU A 91 -12.57 26.99 37.05
C LEU A 91 -13.42 28.05 37.74
N GLY A 92 -14.72 28.11 37.45
CA GLY A 92 -15.66 29.03 38.08
C GLY A 92 -15.77 28.81 39.59
N ARG A 93 -15.80 27.55 40.05
CA ARG A 93 -15.73 27.24 41.49
C ARG A 93 -14.42 27.70 42.12
N TYR A 94 -13.30 27.39 41.47
CA TYR A 94 -11.99 27.83 41.94
C TYR A 94 -11.87 29.35 42.11
N ILE A 95 -12.38 30.12 41.16
CA ILE A 95 -12.42 31.60 41.25
C ILE A 95 -13.32 32.05 42.39
N ARG A 96 -14.50 31.44 42.53
CA ARG A 96 -15.48 31.76 43.57
C ARG A 96 -14.94 31.45 44.98
N ASP A 97 -14.23 30.34 45.13
CA ASP A 97 -13.62 29.93 46.39
C ASP A 97 -12.50 30.92 46.81
N VAL A 98 -11.70 31.39 45.84
CA VAL A 98 -10.69 32.44 46.08
C VAL A 98 -11.35 33.77 46.48
N ALA A 99 -12.42 34.17 45.80
CA ALA A 99 -13.18 35.38 46.13
C ALA A 99 -13.80 35.29 47.54
N ASN A 100 -14.48 34.20 47.86
CA ASN A 100 -15.09 33.96 49.17
C ASN A 100 -14.05 33.97 50.30
N TYR A 101 -12.84 33.42 50.07
CA TYR A 101 -11.74 33.48 51.03
C TYR A 101 -11.25 34.92 51.27
N MET A 102 -11.13 35.72 50.20
CA MET A 102 -10.75 37.14 50.29
C MET A 102 -11.81 37.99 51.00
N ASP A 103 -13.09 37.77 50.72
CA ASP A 103 -14.21 38.47 51.36
C ASP A 103 -14.32 38.10 52.85
N SER A 104 -14.15 36.82 53.20
CA SER A 104 -14.16 36.32 54.58
C SER A 104 -13.03 36.90 55.45
N LYS A 105 -11.94 37.37 54.83
CA LYS A 105 -10.85 38.09 55.50
C LYS A 105 -11.20 39.56 55.76
N SER A 106 -12.05 40.16 54.93
CA SER A 106 -12.46 41.56 55.03
C SER A 106 -13.61 41.80 56.03
N SER A 107 -14.42 40.77 56.32
CA SER A 107 -15.60 40.86 57.19
C SER A 107 -15.36 40.50 58.66
N SER A 108 -14.13 40.14 59.08
CA SER A 108 -13.87 39.85 60.49
C SER A 108 -13.80 41.14 61.32
N VAL A 109 -14.92 41.50 61.94
CA VAL A 109 -15.01 42.50 63.01
C VAL A 109 -13.99 42.14 64.12
N PRO A 110 -13.25 43.12 64.69
CA PRO A 110 -12.23 42.85 65.70
C PRO A 110 -12.89 42.49 67.04
N GLY A 111 -13.22 41.21 67.21
CA GLY A 111 -13.93 40.74 68.40
C GLY A 111 -13.93 39.23 68.50
N HIS A 112 -12.83 38.69 69.03
CA HIS A 112 -12.72 37.38 69.68
C HIS A 112 -12.78 36.11 68.80
N SER A 113 -11.60 35.45 68.74
CA SER A 113 -11.43 33.99 68.78
C SER A 113 -11.92 33.14 67.60
N LYS A 114 -11.11 33.12 66.53
CA LYS A 114 -10.49 31.91 65.96
C LYS A 114 -9.39 32.34 64.98
N ALA A 115 -8.21 31.73 65.11
CA ALA A 115 -7.03 32.06 64.31
C ALA A 115 -7.38 32.19 62.81
N PRO A 116 -6.81 33.16 62.08
CA PRO A 116 -7.09 33.32 60.67
C PRO A 116 -6.67 32.01 59.99
N ALA A 117 -7.54 31.42 59.16
CA ALA A 117 -7.11 30.36 58.25
C ALA A 117 -5.98 30.97 57.39
N GLY A 118 -4.73 30.71 57.78
CA GLY A 118 -3.60 31.56 57.43
C GLY A 118 -3.28 31.53 55.94
N PRO A 119 -2.33 32.35 55.47
CA PRO A 119 -1.82 32.34 54.09
C PRO A 119 -1.48 30.93 53.56
N ALA A 120 -1.15 30.01 54.47
CA ALA A 120 -0.92 28.59 54.19
C ALA A 120 -2.16 27.85 53.64
N ALA A 121 -3.38 28.14 54.11
CA ALA A 121 -4.61 27.49 53.62
C ALA A 121 -4.91 27.87 52.16
N MET A 122 -4.74 29.16 51.82
CA MET A 122 -4.86 29.65 50.44
C MET A 122 -3.77 29.07 49.54
N ARG A 123 -2.53 29.02 50.02
CA ARG A 123 -1.42 28.39 49.30
C ARG A 123 -1.72 26.91 49.02
N ASN A 124 -2.21 26.17 50.00
CA ASN A 124 -2.58 24.76 49.84
C ASN A 124 -3.72 24.56 48.83
N PHE A 125 -4.70 25.48 48.78
CA PHE A 125 -5.79 25.43 47.80
C PHE A 125 -5.31 25.69 46.38
N VAL A 126 -4.51 26.74 46.17
CA VAL A 126 -3.90 27.05 44.87
C VAL A 126 -2.96 25.92 44.44
N ASP A 127 -2.19 25.34 45.36
CA ASP A 127 -1.32 24.19 45.10
C ASP A 127 -2.13 22.93 44.76
N SER A 128 -3.33 22.75 45.33
CA SER A 128 -4.26 21.67 44.94
C SER A 128 -4.81 21.90 43.53
N MET A 129 -5.26 23.12 43.23
CA MET A 129 -5.78 23.49 41.91
C MET A 129 -4.72 23.29 40.80
N LEU A 130 -3.50 23.75 41.04
CA LEU A 130 -2.40 23.58 40.08
C LEU A 130 -2.03 22.11 39.89
N ARG A 131 -2.12 21.28 40.94
CA ARG A 131 -1.95 19.83 40.82
C ARG A 131 -3.05 19.19 39.97
N ASP A 132 -4.30 19.54 40.20
CA ASP A 132 -5.44 19.00 39.44
C ASP A 132 -5.34 19.39 37.95
N ILE A 133 -5.00 20.64 37.66
CA ILE A 133 -4.81 21.12 36.28
C ILE A 133 -3.67 20.36 35.61
N ARG A 134 -2.50 20.24 36.27
CA ARG A 134 -1.36 19.48 35.72
C ARG A 134 -1.71 18.01 35.49
N ALA A 135 -2.43 17.38 36.42
CA ALA A 135 -2.83 15.98 36.29
C ALA A 135 -3.82 15.76 35.13
N SER A 136 -4.78 16.67 34.95
CA SER A 136 -5.73 16.65 33.82
C SER A 136 -5.01 16.79 32.47
N TYR A 137 -4.08 17.75 32.34
CA TYR A 137 -3.30 17.91 31.11
C TYR A 137 -2.42 16.69 30.83
N LYS A 138 -1.74 16.15 31.84
CA LYS A 138 -0.95 14.91 31.69
C LYS A 138 -1.82 13.73 31.23
N SER A 139 -2.99 13.54 31.83
CA SER A 139 -3.92 12.48 31.42
C SER A 139 -4.38 12.64 29.97
N ARG A 140 -4.70 13.87 29.55
CA ARG A 140 -5.08 14.15 28.17
C ARG A 140 -3.94 13.91 27.18
N GLU A 141 -2.73 14.35 27.52
CA GLU A 141 -1.53 14.13 26.71
C GLU A 141 -1.26 12.63 26.56
N GLU A 142 -1.35 11.86 27.64
CA GLU A 142 -1.22 10.40 27.59
C GLU A 142 -2.27 9.75 26.70
N GLN A 143 -3.54 10.18 26.77
CA GLN A 143 -4.60 9.67 25.90
C GLN A 143 -4.29 9.95 24.43
N LEU A 144 -3.86 11.17 24.09
CA LEU A 144 -3.48 11.54 22.73
C LEU A 144 -2.26 10.73 22.25
N ALA A 145 -1.25 10.58 23.10
CA ALA A 145 -0.07 9.77 22.78
C ALA A 145 -0.41 8.28 22.59
N ARG A 146 -1.36 7.73 23.38
CA ARG A 146 -1.87 6.36 23.20
C ARG A 146 -2.64 6.23 21.88
N ALA A 147 -3.53 7.17 21.56
CA ALA A 147 -4.29 7.18 20.32
C ALA A 147 -3.36 7.28 19.10
N ALA A 148 -2.40 8.21 19.10
CA ALA A 148 -1.40 8.38 18.04
C ALA A 148 -0.58 7.10 17.83
N ARG A 149 -0.11 6.46 18.91
CA ARG A 149 0.56 5.16 18.84
C ARG A 149 -0.34 4.07 18.26
N GLY A 150 -1.62 4.05 18.63
CA GLY A 150 -2.62 3.12 18.10
C GLY A 150 -2.90 3.31 16.61
N TYR A 151 -3.01 4.55 16.13
CA TYR A 151 -3.13 4.86 14.70
C TYR A 151 -1.88 4.45 13.93
N LYS A 152 -0.69 4.78 14.43
CA LYS A 152 0.58 4.36 13.83
C LYS A 152 0.69 2.85 13.71
N LYS A 153 0.25 2.11 14.74
CA LYS A 153 0.22 0.64 14.70
C LYS A 153 -0.75 0.12 13.63
N ARG A 154 -2.00 0.60 13.62
CA ARG A 154 -3.00 0.20 12.62
C ARG A 154 -2.56 0.50 11.19
N MET A 155 -1.93 1.65 10.97
CA MET A 155 -1.38 2.03 9.67
C MET A 155 -0.27 1.08 9.21
N LYS A 156 0.64 0.71 10.12
CA LYS A 156 1.66 -0.31 9.83
C LYS A 156 1.05 -1.68 9.51
N ASP A 157 0.03 -2.09 10.26
CA ASP A 157 -0.65 -3.37 10.03
C ASP A 157 -1.40 -3.38 8.68
N LEU A 158 -2.01 -2.25 8.28
CA LEU A 158 -2.63 -2.08 6.97
C LEU A 158 -1.59 -2.13 5.85
N ALA A 159 -0.45 -1.45 5.99
CA ALA A 159 0.63 -1.48 5.02
C ALA A 159 1.17 -2.90 4.81
N LYS A 160 1.31 -3.70 5.88
CA LYS A 160 1.69 -5.12 5.76
C LYS A 160 0.65 -5.96 5.02
N LYS A 161 -0.64 -5.75 5.30
CA LYS A 161 -1.72 -6.45 4.58
C LYS A 161 -1.72 -6.09 3.10
N HIS A 162 -1.48 -4.82 2.78
CA HIS A 162 -1.34 -4.33 1.42
C HIS A 162 -0.17 -4.98 0.69
N GLU A 163 0.99 -5.08 1.34
CA GLU A 163 2.15 -5.78 0.79
C GLU A 163 1.86 -7.25 0.50
N ASN A 164 1.22 -7.97 1.44
CA ASN A 164 0.81 -9.36 1.24
C ASN A 164 -0.18 -9.51 0.07
N LEU A 165 -1.12 -8.56 -0.05
CA LEU A 165 -2.07 -8.55 -1.16
C LEU A 165 -1.37 -8.30 -2.51
N LEU A 166 -0.39 -7.40 -2.56
CA LEU A 166 0.40 -7.17 -3.76
C LEU A 166 1.19 -8.41 -4.18
N ILE A 167 1.75 -9.15 -3.22
CA ILE A 167 2.43 -10.42 -3.50
C ILE A 167 1.46 -11.44 -4.09
N ALA A 168 0.27 -11.59 -3.49
CA ALA A 168 -0.75 -12.51 -3.99
C ALA A 168 -1.25 -12.11 -5.38
N TYR A 169 -1.48 -10.81 -5.61
CA TYR A 169 -1.88 -10.27 -6.89
C TYR A 169 -0.81 -10.50 -7.96
N GLY A 170 0.47 -10.24 -7.65
CA GLY A 170 1.58 -10.50 -8.56
C GLY A 170 1.68 -11.97 -8.96
N LEU A 171 1.53 -12.89 -7.99
CA LEU A 171 1.50 -14.33 -8.25
C LEU A 171 0.34 -14.71 -9.17
N GLN A 172 -0.86 -14.20 -8.91
CA GLN A 172 -2.03 -14.45 -9.74
C GLN A 172 -1.84 -13.93 -11.16
N ARG A 173 -1.24 -12.75 -11.34
CA ARG A 173 -0.93 -12.21 -12.66
C ARG A 173 0.04 -13.07 -13.44
N GLU A 174 1.07 -13.59 -12.77
CA GLU A 174 2.04 -14.49 -13.41
C GLU A 174 1.42 -15.84 -13.78
N GLN A 175 0.54 -16.37 -12.93
CA GLN A 175 -0.25 -17.56 -13.25
C GLN A 175 -1.14 -17.34 -14.48
N ILE A 176 -1.85 -16.20 -14.56
CA ILE A 176 -2.68 -15.88 -15.74
C ILE A 176 -1.82 -15.71 -16.99
N ARG A 177 -0.64 -15.08 -16.88
CA ARG A 177 0.30 -14.93 -18.01
C ARG A 177 0.86 -16.26 -18.51
N SER A 178 1.11 -17.21 -17.61
CA SER A 178 1.66 -18.53 -17.95
C SER A 178 0.61 -19.51 -18.46
N LEU A 179 -0.64 -19.43 -17.96
CA LEU A 179 -1.76 -20.29 -18.38
C LEU A 179 -2.57 -19.72 -19.57
N GLY A 180 -2.57 -18.40 -19.74
CA GLY A 180 -3.36 -17.69 -20.74
C GLY A 180 -2.69 -17.64 -22.12
N SER A 181 -3.51 -17.72 -23.18
CA SER A 181 -3.08 -17.28 -24.52
C SER A 181 -2.84 -15.77 -24.52
N SER A 182 -2.02 -15.28 -25.46
CA SER A 182 -1.51 -13.89 -25.55
C SER A 182 -2.55 -12.76 -25.53
N ALA A 183 -3.86 -13.08 -25.53
CA ALA A 183 -4.98 -12.14 -25.51
C ALA A 183 -5.60 -11.90 -24.11
N MET A 184 -5.17 -12.61 -23.05
CA MET A 184 -5.74 -12.43 -21.71
C MET A 184 -5.13 -11.24 -20.97
N ASP A 185 -5.96 -10.24 -20.65
CA ASP A 185 -5.58 -9.09 -19.84
C ASP A 185 -5.29 -9.52 -18.39
N CYS A 186 -4.03 -9.33 -17.97
CA CYS A 186 -3.57 -9.63 -16.61
C CYS A 186 -3.86 -8.48 -15.61
N GLY A 187 -4.59 -7.44 -16.03
CA GLY A 187 -4.91 -6.29 -15.21
C GLY A 187 -3.72 -5.34 -14.97
N PRO A 188 -3.95 -4.25 -14.20
CA PRO A 188 -2.95 -3.20 -13.97
C PRO A 188 -1.63 -3.71 -13.37
N ALA A 189 -0.53 -3.03 -13.65
CA ALA A 189 0.76 -3.36 -13.04
C ALA A 189 0.78 -3.06 -11.52
N GLU A 190 1.51 -3.86 -10.75
CA GLU A 190 1.66 -3.72 -9.28
C GLU A 190 2.14 -2.33 -8.85
N LEU A 191 2.90 -1.66 -9.73
CA LEU A 191 3.35 -0.28 -9.57
C LEU A 191 2.23 0.72 -9.33
N HIS A 192 1.04 0.49 -9.90
CA HIS A 192 -0.11 1.39 -9.71
C HIS A 192 -0.67 1.35 -8.29
N PHE A 193 -0.27 0.35 -7.49
CA PHE A 193 -0.73 0.15 -6.14
C PHE A 193 0.35 0.42 -5.09
N SER A 194 1.53 0.93 -5.45
CA SER A 194 2.59 1.20 -4.47
C SER A 194 2.18 2.31 -3.50
N ILE A 195 2.33 2.06 -2.20
CA ILE A 195 2.18 3.10 -1.16
C ILE A 195 3.33 4.10 -1.32
N THR A 196 3.03 5.40 -1.42
CA THR A 196 4.04 6.47 -1.56
C THR A 196 4.41 7.13 -0.23
N ASP A 197 3.67 6.84 0.84
CA ASP A 197 3.86 7.47 2.15
C ASP A 197 5.21 7.10 2.79
N PRO A 198 6.14 8.06 2.97
CA PRO A 198 7.47 7.79 3.50
C PRO A 198 7.48 7.31 4.95
N GLU A 199 6.44 7.59 5.75
CA GLU A 199 6.36 7.12 7.14
C GLU A 199 6.00 5.63 7.26
N LEU A 200 5.42 5.07 6.20
CA LEU A 200 4.97 3.68 6.14
C LEU A 200 5.96 2.78 5.42
N LEU A 201 6.78 3.34 4.52
CA LEU A 201 7.73 2.59 3.74
C LEU A 201 9.03 2.31 4.51
N THR A 202 9.38 1.03 4.59
CA THR A 202 10.75 0.65 4.96
C THR A 202 11.73 1.04 3.85
N ASN A 203 13.03 1.17 4.17
CA ASN A 203 14.06 1.44 3.15
C ASN A 203 14.00 0.41 2.01
N SER A 204 13.82 -0.86 2.36
CA SER A 204 13.67 -1.96 1.40
C SER A 204 12.44 -1.79 0.50
N SER A 205 11.28 -1.39 1.05
CA SER A 205 10.08 -1.14 0.24
C SER A 205 10.25 0.05 -0.72
N ARG A 206 11.00 1.08 -0.32
CA ARG A 206 11.35 2.21 -1.20
C ARG A 206 12.26 1.79 -2.35
N GLU A 207 13.28 1.01 -2.07
CA GLU A 207 14.18 0.47 -3.09
C GLU A 207 13.44 -0.46 -4.06
N LEU A 208 12.55 -1.32 -3.56
CA LEU A 208 11.70 -2.17 -4.40
C LEU A 208 10.81 -1.36 -5.34
N ASN A 209 10.19 -0.27 -4.86
CA ASN A 209 9.37 0.59 -5.71
C ASN A 209 10.21 1.25 -6.81
N ARG A 210 11.40 1.77 -6.47
CA ARG A 210 12.34 2.32 -7.45
C ARG A 210 12.74 1.29 -8.50
N LEU A 211 13.11 0.07 -8.09
CA LEU A 211 13.49 -1.01 -9.00
C LEU A 211 12.33 -1.42 -9.92
N ARG A 212 11.10 -1.42 -9.42
CA ARG A 212 9.92 -1.69 -10.25
C ARG A 212 9.73 -0.59 -11.31
N GLU A 213 9.91 0.69 -10.95
CA GLU A 213 9.82 1.79 -11.90
C GLU A 213 10.90 1.71 -12.99
N GLU A 214 12.14 1.40 -12.58
CA GLU A 214 13.25 1.18 -13.51
C GLU A 214 12.98 -0.01 -14.44
N LYS A 215 12.44 -1.11 -13.91
CA LYS A 215 11.99 -2.27 -14.71
C LYS A 215 10.93 -1.86 -15.74
N ALA A 216 9.89 -1.12 -15.36
CA ALA A 216 8.85 -0.71 -16.28
C ALA A 216 9.37 0.22 -17.39
N LYS A 217 10.32 1.10 -17.08
CA LYS A 217 11.01 1.93 -18.09
C LYS A 217 11.79 1.08 -19.08
N LEU A 218 12.55 0.09 -18.60
CA LEU A 218 13.30 -0.84 -19.46
C LEU A 218 12.38 -1.70 -20.32
N GLU A 219 11.24 -2.17 -19.78
CA GLU A 219 10.24 -2.93 -20.53
C GLU A 219 9.62 -2.09 -21.67
N MET A 220 9.32 -0.81 -21.45
CA MET A 220 8.89 0.09 -22.53
C MET A 220 9.96 0.27 -23.61
N GLN A 221 11.22 0.50 -23.21
CA GLN A 221 12.33 0.64 -24.16
C GLN A 221 12.53 -0.62 -24.99
N LEU A 222 12.40 -1.81 -24.38
CA LEU A 222 12.44 -3.08 -25.10
C LEU A 222 11.29 -3.20 -26.10
N GLN A 223 10.06 -2.87 -25.71
CA GLN A 223 8.92 -2.89 -26.63
C GLN A 223 9.08 -1.91 -27.80
N GLU A 224 9.65 -0.73 -27.56
CA GLU A 224 9.97 0.25 -28.61
C GLU A 224 11.02 -0.30 -29.58
N LEU A 225 12.12 -0.85 -29.06
CA LEU A 225 13.17 -1.48 -29.87
C LEU A 225 12.65 -2.68 -30.66
N GLN A 226 11.76 -3.48 -30.07
CA GLN A 226 11.16 -4.65 -30.73
C GLN A 226 10.21 -4.22 -31.86
N LYS A 227 9.49 -3.10 -31.71
CA LYS A 227 8.72 -2.48 -32.79
C LYS A 227 9.63 -1.96 -33.90
N VAL A 228 10.76 -1.34 -33.56
CA VAL A 228 11.76 -0.87 -34.55
C VAL A 228 12.43 -2.03 -35.28
N GLY A 229 12.77 -3.12 -34.58
CA GLY A 229 13.33 -4.34 -35.18
C GLY A 229 12.34 -5.10 -36.05
N SER A 230 11.05 -5.06 -35.74
CA SER A 230 9.98 -5.63 -36.58
C SER A 230 9.75 -4.85 -37.89
N TRP A 231 10.31 -3.64 -38.03
CA TRP A 231 10.24 -2.83 -39.25
C TRP A 231 11.47 -3.02 -40.16
N ALA A 232 12.54 -3.65 -39.65
CA ALA A 232 13.64 -4.11 -40.47
C ALA A 232 13.26 -5.49 -41.04
N GLY A 233 12.67 -5.49 -42.23
CA GLY A 233 12.29 -6.71 -42.95
C GLY A 233 13.46 -7.68 -43.07
N PHE A 234 13.35 -8.84 -42.43
CA PHE A 234 14.28 -9.94 -42.59
C PHE A 234 13.74 -10.91 -43.64
N ASP A 235 14.52 -11.07 -44.70
CA ASP A 235 14.30 -12.00 -45.80
C ASP A 235 14.50 -13.45 -45.31
N PRO A 236 13.59 -14.41 -45.54
CA PRO A 236 13.69 -15.76 -44.96
C PRO A 236 14.70 -16.71 -45.64
N ASN A 237 15.62 -16.24 -46.48
CA ASN A 237 16.35 -17.11 -47.42
C ASN A 237 17.88 -17.03 -47.41
N GLU A 238 18.52 -16.94 -46.24
CA GLU A 238 19.95 -17.25 -46.13
C GLU A 238 20.21 -18.36 -45.11
N LEU A 239 20.22 -19.58 -45.64
CA LEU A 239 20.71 -20.78 -44.97
C LEU A 239 22.22 -20.66 -44.69
N PHE A 240 22.59 -20.98 -43.45
CA PHE A 240 23.84 -21.62 -43.03
C PHE A 240 25.18 -21.05 -43.55
N CYS A 241 25.90 -20.39 -42.64
CA CYS A 241 27.37 -20.37 -42.64
C CYS A 241 27.90 -20.68 -41.22
N PRO A 242 28.64 -21.79 -41.02
CA PRO A 242 29.13 -22.22 -39.71
C PRO A 242 30.45 -21.50 -39.36
N ARG A 243 30.36 -20.34 -38.72
CA ARG A 243 31.51 -19.71 -38.02
C ARG A 243 31.08 -18.66 -37.00
N GLN A 244 30.34 -19.08 -35.96
CA GLN A 244 30.07 -18.25 -34.78
C GLN A 244 30.86 -18.81 -33.59
N LEU A 245 32.02 -18.21 -33.36
CA LEU A 245 32.79 -18.27 -32.11
C LEU A 245 33.24 -16.84 -31.83
N ASP A 246 32.28 -15.92 -31.68
CA ASP A 246 32.52 -14.59 -31.14
C ASP A 246 31.19 -13.99 -30.66
N GLU A 247 31.23 -13.17 -29.63
CA GLU A 247 30.11 -12.59 -28.84
C GLU A 247 29.41 -13.49 -27.81
N GLU A 248 28.65 -14.53 -28.19
CA GLU A 248 27.86 -15.32 -27.22
C GLU A 248 28.75 -16.04 -26.18
N GLY A 249 29.88 -16.60 -26.63
CA GLY A 249 30.84 -17.28 -25.76
C GLY A 249 31.59 -16.34 -24.82
N TRP A 250 31.84 -15.10 -25.25
CA TRP A 250 32.44 -14.07 -24.41
C TRP A 250 31.45 -13.54 -23.37
N ALA A 251 30.18 -13.41 -23.73
CA ALA A 251 29.11 -13.06 -22.80
C ALA A 251 28.97 -14.13 -21.70
N GLU A 252 28.98 -15.42 -22.06
CA GLU A 252 28.89 -16.51 -21.09
C GLU A 252 30.11 -16.56 -20.15
N VAL A 253 31.33 -16.39 -20.69
CA VAL A 253 32.56 -16.32 -19.88
C VAL A 253 32.55 -15.10 -18.96
N LYS A 254 32.01 -13.95 -19.40
CA LYS A 254 31.89 -12.73 -18.60
C LYS A 254 30.85 -12.88 -17.49
N VAL A 255 29.72 -13.54 -17.75
CA VAL A 255 28.71 -13.86 -16.73
C VAL A 255 29.26 -14.82 -15.69
N ARG A 256 29.95 -15.88 -16.10
CA ARG A 256 30.62 -16.82 -15.17
C ARG A 256 31.70 -16.13 -14.35
N LYS A 257 32.45 -15.20 -14.94
CA LYS A 257 33.45 -14.37 -14.24
C LYS A 257 32.78 -13.43 -13.23
N LYS A 258 31.69 -12.75 -13.60
CA LYS A 258 30.94 -11.88 -12.70
C LYS A 258 30.28 -12.63 -11.55
N LEU A 259 29.74 -13.83 -11.80
CA LEU A 259 29.21 -14.71 -10.78
C LEU A 259 30.27 -15.22 -9.80
N ARG A 260 31.54 -15.29 -10.21
CA ARG A 260 32.67 -15.63 -9.32
C ARG A 260 33.19 -14.42 -8.54
N GLU A 261 33.24 -13.25 -9.18
CA GLU A 261 33.70 -11.99 -8.57
C GLU A 261 32.71 -11.44 -7.54
N PHE A 262 31.40 -11.57 -7.76
CA PHE A 262 30.36 -11.07 -6.86
C PHE A 262 30.45 -11.62 -5.42
N PRO A 263 30.52 -12.95 -5.19
CA PRO A 263 30.66 -13.49 -3.84
C PRO A 263 32.02 -13.17 -3.23
N LEU A 264 33.10 -13.07 -4.03
CA LEU A 264 34.43 -12.72 -3.53
C LEU A 264 34.49 -11.27 -3.05
N ASN A 265 33.99 -10.32 -3.82
CA ASN A 265 33.98 -8.91 -3.44
C ASN A 265 33.04 -8.67 -2.25
N THR A 266 31.87 -9.31 -2.23
CA THR A 266 30.93 -9.21 -1.09
C THR A 266 31.57 -9.79 0.18
N GLN A 267 32.33 -10.87 0.06
CA GLN A 267 33.06 -11.45 1.19
C GLN A 267 34.18 -10.53 1.70
N GLU A 268 34.94 -9.92 0.79
CA GLU A 268 35.99 -8.95 1.14
C GLU A 268 35.43 -7.73 1.87
N ASP A 269 34.32 -7.17 1.38
CA ASP A 269 33.62 -6.04 2.02
C ASP A 269 33.16 -6.41 3.45
N LEU A 270 32.58 -7.60 3.63
CA LEU A 270 32.14 -8.08 4.95
C LEU A 270 33.32 -8.34 5.91
N GLU A 271 34.44 -8.86 5.40
CA GLU A 271 35.65 -9.05 6.20
C GLU A 271 36.28 -7.71 6.60
N GLN A 272 36.22 -6.71 5.72
CA GLN A 272 36.67 -5.36 6.01
C GLN A 272 35.78 -4.71 7.08
N GLU A 273 34.45 -4.76 6.94
CA GLU A 273 33.52 -4.27 7.97
C GLU A 273 33.73 -4.98 9.31
N ARG A 274 33.90 -6.30 9.30
CA ARG A 274 34.19 -7.08 10.51
C ARG A 274 35.48 -6.62 11.17
N SER A 275 36.55 -6.38 10.41
CA SER A 275 37.82 -5.89 10.95
C SER A 275 37.68 -4.50 11.60
N GLN A 276 36.95 -3.59 10.95
CA GLN A 276 36.69 -2.25 11.48
C GLN A 276 35.87 -2.29 12.77
N LEU A 277 34.83 -3.13 12.80
CA LEU A 277 34.00 -3.31 13.99
C LEU A 277 34.80 -3.92 15.14
N LEU A 278 35.66 -4.89 14.88
CA LEU A 278 36.55 -5.46 15.89
C LEU A 278 37.51 -4.41 16.44
N SER A 279 38.16 -3.60 15.59
CA SER A 279 39.03 -2.52 16.06
C SER A 279 38.28 -1.50 16.92
N ARG A 280 37.06 -1.12 16.54
CA ARG A 280 36.23 -0.21 17.33
C ARG A 280 35.77 -0.83 18.64
N ALA A 281 35.47 -2.12 18.66
CA ALA A 281 35.10 -2.84 19.87
C ALA A 281 36.28 -2.88 20.87
N VAL A 282 37.49 -3.20 20.40
CA VAL A 282 38.70 -3.19 21.24
C VAL A 282 38.94 -1.81 21.86
N VAL A 283 38.86 -0.75 21.06
CA VAL A 283 39.03 0.64 21.57
C VAL A 283 37.96 0.97 22.62
N ALA A 284 36.71 0.54 22.41
CA ALA A 284 35.65 0.75 23.38
C ALA A 284 35.87 -0.05 24.68
N GLU A 285 36.36 -1.29 24.58
CA GLU A 285 36.73 -2.11 25.74
C GLU A 285 37.90 -1.51 26.54
N GLU A 286 38.89 -0.93 25.86
CA GLU A 286 39.98 -0.17 26.50
C GLU A 286 39.44 1.06 27.23
N GLN A 287 38.58 1.86 26.58
CA GLN A 287 37.96 3.04 27.20
C GLN A 287 37.13 2.68 28.45
N VAL A 288 36.36 1.59 28.39
CA VAL A 288 35.61 1.10 29.55
C VAL A 288 36.56 0.65 30.66
N SER A 289 37.66 -0.02 30.32
CA SER A 289 38.68 -0.45 31.28
C SER A 289 39.38 0.75 31.95
N GLU A 290 39.68 1.81 31.19
CA GLU A 290 40.23 3.07 31.70
C GLU A 290 39.26 3.77 32.65
N LEU A 291 37.98 3.87 32.28
CA LEU A 291 36.94 4.45 33.13
C LEU A 291 36.74 3.64 34.41
N GLN A 292 36.76 2.31 34.31
CA GLN A 292 36.70 1.42 35.47
C GLN A 292 37.92 1.62 36.38
N GLY A 293 39.13 1.68 35.82
CA GLY A 293 40.34 1.98 36.57
C GLY A 293 40.30 3.35 37.26
N TYR A 294 39.74 4.37 36.60
CA TYR A 294 39.52 5.69 37.20
C TYR A 294 38.55 5.63 38.38
N ILE A 295 37.44 4.90 38.23
CA ILE A 295 36.48 4.68 39.32
C ILE A 295 37.16 3.98 40.50
N ASP A 296 37.89 2.89 40.24
CA ASP A 296 38.54 2.10 41.29
C ASP A 296 39.65 2.89 42.01
N GLN A 297 40.37 3.78 41.32
CA GLN A 297 41.44 4.60 41.91
C GLN A 297 40.93 5.86 42.63
N HIS A 298 39.88 6.51 42.11
CA HIS A 298 39.46 7.84 42.56
C HIS A 298 38.10 7.90 43.24
N LEU A 299 37.21 6.95 42.96
CA LEU A 299 35.83 6.97 43.43
C LEU A 299 35.50 5.85 44.43
N ALA A 300 36.30 4.77 44.49
CA ALA A 300 36.09 3.65 45.39
C ALA A 300 36.72 3.82 46.81
N ARG A 301 36.63 5.02 47.40
CA ARG A 301 36.91 5.23 48.84
C ARG A 301 35.63 5.27 49.66
#